data_AF-A0A950WWH4-F1
#
_entry.id   AF-A0A950WWH4-F1
#
_cell.length_a   1.000
_cell.length_b   1.000
_cell.length_c   1.000
_cell.angle_alpha   90.00
_cell.angle_beta   90.00
_cell.angle_gamma   90.00
#
_symmetry.space_group_name_H-M   'P 1'
#
loop_
_entity.id
_entity.type
_entity.pdbx_description
1 polymer ?
#
loop_
_entity_poly.entity_id
_entity_poly.type
_entity_poly.pdbx_seq_one_letter_code
_entity_poly.pdbx_strand_id
1 'polypeptide(L)'
;MVRRYLARVLRRYAPVLVGAAALLLVVVTVPTVSPKDTGFQSLSPSGSVSGSQTQASGGGTDTTLAGDVAAGTTGGAPAAGSTVRASSPSGGSGKITFTAPAAAGSAGVTRSGVQCGPGVLQVTWSVYAPVCEPAYKGNNGGATSFGVTGDTITVAFRRTNSPEEKAAFAAAGNAAPGSDDQYLADLRAYVDLFNKTYELYGRKVVIKDYTGQGDNLQEDQGQNLQGAQADAATVHDSLKAFMDASQSPTLASTQPYEEALAHEHVVTIGGLGLPKSWFKEFAPYEYSPIIDGTSAASGAISAMCQRAAGMPAIFARDALYQNQKRVFGLIAPNTPEYKIVADQFANGMKACGAPIAKQVAYDINISRFTDEAASIIAQMKTSGVTTVLCACDPIVTIFLSNSAQSQSYGPEWFTTDFGDPIGRENNQEQWAHAITGGGTYPVKQQSEAYKVFKLAAGATAEPQEQYYPIAYYMANYIFGALQRAGPNLNPLTFQQGVFSMPRTARGDVGIWSGGNEAYAPVTETQIGYWDPNATSTFDGQKGGWLSCDGGKWFTINDPTSFAPAHSQFHCFGK
;
A
#
# COMPACT_ATOMS: atom_id res chain seq x y z
N MET A 1 13.40 -46.96 42.96
CA MET A 1 13.04 -46.29 41.69
C MET A 1 12.23 -45.00 41.88
N VAL A 2 11.38 -44.89 42.91
CA VAL A 2 10.51 -43.70 43.17
C VAL A 2 11.28 -42.38 43.37
N ARG A 3 12.40 -42.37 44.11
CA ARG A 3 13.22 -41.15 44.32
C ARG A 3 13.80 -40.54 43.04
N ARG A 4 14.17 -41.37 42.04
CA ARG A 4 14.71 -40.88 40.75
C ARG A 4 13.61 -40.35 39.83
N TYR A 5 12.39 -40.87 39.94
CA TYR A 5 11.23 -40.36 39.20
C TYR A 5 10.79 -38.99 39.73
N LEU A 6 10.66 -38.84 41.07
CA LEU A 6 10.30 -37.57 41.70
C LEU A 6 11.32 -36.46 41.41
N ALA A 7 12.62 -36.77 41.39
CA ALA A 7 13.66 -35.79 41.05
C ALA A 7 13.59 -35.30 39.59
N ARG A 8 13.17 -36.16 38.63
CA ARG A 8 12.95 -35.76 37.23
C ARG A 8 11.69 -34.92 37.07
N VAL A 9 10.62 -35.27 37.77
CA VAL A 9 9.36 -34.52 37.75
C VAL A 9 9.56 -33.13 38.37
N LEU A 10 10.26 -33.03 39.50
CA LEU A 10 10.58 -31.75 40.14
C LEU A 10 11.47 -30.85 39.26
N ARG A 11 12.45 -31.41 38.54
CA ARG A 11 13.27 -30.63 37.59
C ARG A 11 12.46 -30.10 36.39
N ARG A 12 11.40 -30.82 35.98
CA ARG A 12 10.55 -30.42 34.84
C ARG A 12 9.62 -29.27 35.18
N TYR A 13 9.20 -29.15 36.43
CA TYR A 13 8.30 -28.09 36.90
C TYR A 13 9.01 -26.92 37.60
N ALA A 14 10.33 -27.04 37.87
CA ALA A 14 11.11 -25.95 38.45
C ALA A 14 11.04 -24.63 37.65
N PRO A 15 11.11 -24.60 36.30
CA PRO A 15 10.99 -23.36 35.54
C PRO A 15 9.60 -22.70 35.68
N VAL A 16 8.54 -23.51 35.78
CA VAL A 16 7.16 -23.03 35.95
C VAL A 16 6.96 -22.42 37.33
N LEU A 17 7.53 -23.04 38.37
CA LEU A 17 7.47 -22.50 39.74
C LEU A 17 8.29 -21.21 39.89
N VAL A 18 9.43 -21.11 39.21
CA VAL A 18 10.23 -19.87 39.17
C VAL A 18 9.49 -18.77 38.41
N GLY A 19 8.86 -19.10 37.27
CA GLY A 19 8.03 -18.15 36.51
C GLY A 19 6.83 -17.65 37.29
N ALA A 20 6.11 -18.54 37.99
CA ALA A 20 4.99 -18.17 38.85
C ALA A 20 5.42 -17.28 40.02
N ALA A 21 6.57 -17.57 40.65
CA ALA A 21 7.13 -16.74 41.72
C ALA A 21 7.55 -15.34 41.21
N ALA A 22 8.14 -15.25 40.02
CA ALA A 22 8.48 -13.97 39.40
C ALA A 22 7.24 -13.14 39.05
N LEU A 23 6.19 -13.77 38.49
CA LEU A 23 4.92 -13.11 38.19
C LEU A 23 4.26 -12.56 39.47
N LEU A 24 4.27 -13.35 40.54
CA LEU A 24 3.71 -12.96 41.83
C LEU A 24 4.52 -11.83 42.48
N LEU A 25 5.84 -11.81 42.28
CA LEU A 25 6.69 -10.69 42.70
C LEU A 25 6.34 -9.40 41.94
N VAL A 26 6.07 -9.47 40.64
CA VAL A 26 5.66 -8.30 39.83
C VAL A 26 4.31 -7.76 40.29
N VAL A 27 3.33 -8.65 40.52
CA VAL A 27 2.00 -8.25 41.02
C VAL A 27 2.06 -7.57 42.39
N VAL A 28 3.01 -7.96 43.25
CA VAL A 28 3.14 -7.40 44.61
C VAL A 28 4.00 -6.13 44.64
N THR A 29 4.93 -5.96 43.71
CA THR A 29 5.91 -4.84 43.73
C THR A 29 5.56 -3.67 42.82
N VAL A 30 4.62 -3.82 41.88
CA VAL A 30 4.16 -2.73 41.03
C VAL A 30 3.02 -1.96 41.72
N PRO A 31 3.16 -0.64 41.98
CA PRO A 31 2.09 0.16 42.55
C PRO A 31 0.92 0.28 41.57
N THR A 32 -0.28 -0.09 42.01
CA THR A 32 -1.52 0.13 41.25
C THR A 32 -1.94 1.60 41.34
N VAL A 33 -1.75 2.35 40.25
CA VAL A 33 -2.39 3.66 40.09
C VAL A 33 -3.81 3.47 39.56
N SER A 34 -4.81 3.82 40.37
CA SER A 34 -6.21 3.88 39.94
C SER A 34 -6.47 5.19 39.19
N PRO A 35 -7.08 5.17 37.99
CA PRO A 35 -7.56 6.39 37.34
C PRO A 35 -8.70 6.99 38.17
N LYS A 36 -8.57 8.25 38.57
CA LYS A 36 -9.66 9.03 39.15
C LYS A 36 -10.57 9.56 38.05
N ASP A 37 -11.86 9.34 38.23
CA ASP A 37 -12.96 10.02 37.54
C ASP A 37 -12.75 11.54 37.46
N THR A 38 -12.91 12.11 36.27
CA THR A 38 -13.51 13.45 36.11
C THR A 38 -14.43 13.45 34.90
N GLY A 39 -15.73 13.50 35.19
CA GLY A 39 -16.78 13.70 34.21
C GLY A 39 -16.87 15.15 33.74
N PHE A 40 -17.30 15.28 32.49
CA PHE A 40 -18.04 16.38 31.86
C PHE A 40 -18.28 17.67 32.66
N GLN A 41 -17.82 18.80 32.10
CA GLN A 41 -18.55 20.06 32.17
C GLN A 41 -18.59 20.77 30.81
N SER A 42 -19.82 20.90 30.32
CA SER A 42 -20.30 21.82 29.29
C SER A 42 -20.03 23.27 29.69
N LEU A 43 -19.56 24.11 28.76
CA LEU A 43 -19.73 25.56 28.85
C LEU A 43 -19.95 26.22 27.47
N SER A 44 -21.10 26.85 27.35
CA SER A 44 -21.44 28.05 26.55
C SER A 44 -22.66 28.66 27.26
N PRO A 45 -23.03 29.95 27.11
CA PRO A 45 -22.38 31.13 26.49
C PRO A 45 -22.42 32.41 27.38
N SER A 46 -21.95 33.55 26.83
CA SER A 46 -22.40 34.95 27.09
C SER A 46 -21.52 35.93 27.89
N GLY A 47 -21.29 37.11 27.29
CA GLY A 47 -21.06 38.42 27.94
C GLY A 47 -19.68 39.05 27.70
N SER A 48 -19.42 39.76 26.59
CA SER A 48 -19.56 41.24 26.39
C SER A 48 -18.70 42.08 27.38
N VAL A 49 -17.84 43.05 27.01
CA VAL A 49 -18.09 44.30 26.25
C VAL A 49 -16.75 45.02 25.91
N SER A 50 -16.72 45.68 24.72
CA SER A 50 -15.91 46.84 24.25
C SER A 50 -14.38 46.78 24.23
N GLY A 51 -13.66 47.24 23.20
CA GLY A 51 -14.03 47.97 22.00
C GLY A 51 -12.93 48.98 21.65
N SER A 52 -12.39 48.94 20.43
CA SER A 52 -12.09 50.15 19.63
C SER A 52 -11.71 49.75 18.21
N GLN A 53 -12.27 50.52 17.27
CA GLN A 53 -12.21 50.36 15.83
C GLN A 53 -10.92 50.96 15.25
N THR A 54 -10.43 50.40 14.15
CA THR A 54 -10.04 51.23 13.00
C THR A 54 -10.25 50.45 11.71
N GLN A 55 -10.77 51.14 10.71
CA GLN A 55 -11.37 50.66 9.47
C GLN A 55 -10.50 51.05 8.27
N ALA A 56 -10.28 50.13 7.32
CA ALA A 56 -9.94 50.37 5.91
C ALA A 56 -9.96 49.00 5.18
N SER A 57 -11.02 48.61 4.48
CA SER A 57 -11.35 48.90 3.06
C SER A 57 -10.46 48.22 2.01
N GLY A 58 -11.06 47.30 1.24
CA GLY A 58 -10.80 47.17 -0.19
C GLY A 58 -10.11 45.88 -0.68
N GLY A 59 -10.79 45.17 -1.60
CA GLY A 59 -10.12 44.40 -2.64
C GLY A 59 -10.34 42.88 -2.59
N GLY A 60 -11.48 42.42 -3.11
CA GLY A 60 -11.57 41.07 -3.66
C GLY A 60 -10.84 41.02 -5.01
N THR A 61 -10.16 39.90 -5.26
CA THR A 61 -9.85 39.45 -6.62
C THR A 61 -9.84 37.94 -6.63
N ASP A 62 -10.79 37.39 -7.38
CA ASP A 62 -10.75 36.08 -8.00
C ASP A 62 -9.38 35.85 -8.68
N THR A 63 -8.77 34.70 -8.44
CA THR A 63 -7.73 34.19 -9.35
C THR A 63 -8.38 33.14 -10.24
N THR A 64 -8.87 33.62 -11.37
CA THR A 64 -9.34 32.84 -12.50
C THR A 64 -8.26 31.88 -13.01
N LEU A 65 -8.73 30.67 -13.29
CA LEU A 65 -8.16 29.67 -14.19
C LEU A 65 -7.66 30.31 -15.49
N ALA A 66 -6.49 29.87 -15.95
CA ALA A 66 -6.12 29.93 -17.36
C ALA A 66 -5.67 28.54 -17.78
N GLY A 67 -6.65 27.73 -18.19
CA GLY A 67 -6.41 26.72 -19.21
C GLY A 67 -6.67 27.37 -20.56
N ASP A 68 -5.70 27.32 -21.46
CA ASP A 68 -5.96 27.47 -22.88
C ASP A 68 -5.35 26.27 -23.61
N VAL A 69 -6.27 25.42 -24.04
CA VAL A 69 -6.16 24.51 -25.16
C VAL A 69 -6.17 25.35 -26.45
N ALA A 70 -5.16 25.18 -27.31
CA ALA A 70 -5.25 25.57 -28.71
C ALA A 70 -5.01 24.33 -29.58
N ALA A 71 -6.10 23.80 -30.14
CA ALA A 71 -6.07 22.93 -31.30
C ALA A 71 -6.13 23.80 -32.57
N GLY A 72 -5.23 23.60 -33.54
CA GLY A 72 -5.30 24.29 -34.84
C GLY A 72 -4.04 24.27 -35.72
N THR A 73 -3.73 23.10 -36.31
CA THR A 73 -3.15 22.83 -37.65
C THR A 73 -1.84 23.47 -38.17
N THR A 74 -0.94 22.55 -38.54
CA THR A 74 0.01 22.46 -39.68
C THR A 74 1.16 23.44 -39.86
N GLY A 75 2.38 22.93 -39.64
CA GLY A 75 3.56 23.20 -40.48
C GLY A 75 4.76 23.86 -39.79
N GLY A 76 5.86 23.10 -39.63
CA GLY A 76 7.22 23.66 -39.68
C GLY A 76 8.10 23.56 -38.43
N ALA A 77 9.01 22.58 -38.46
CA ALA A 77 10.32 22.48 -37.78
C ALA A 77 10.39 22.27 -36.24
N PRO A 78 11.31 21.39 -35.76
CA PRO A 78 11.52 21.19 -34.33
C PRO A 78 12.32 22.36 -33.75
N ALA A 79 11.76 23.08 -32.78
CA ALA A 79 12.52 24.01 -31.95
C ALA A 79 13.35 23.21 -30.92
N ALA A 80 14.49 22.68 -31.35
CA ALA A 80 15.52 22.21 -30.43
C ALA A 80 16.20 23.43 -29.79
N GLY A 81 16.13 23.56 -28.46
CA GLY A 81 17.04 24.42 -27.70
C GLY A 81 16.46 25.67 -27.03
N SER A 82 15.14 25.77 -26.80
CA SER A 82 14.62 26.86 -25.96
C SER A 82 14.99 26.64 -24.49
N THR A 83 15.61 27.65 -23.89
CA THR A 83 15.92 27.66 -22.45
C THR A 83 14.70 28.12 -21.66
N VAL A 84 14.23 27.28 -20.74
CA VAL A 84 13.08 27.56 -19.88
C VAL A 84 13.59 27.98 -18.51
N ARG A 85 12.93 28.97 -17.91
CA ARG A 85 13.18 29.42 -16.54
C ARG A 85 12.07 28.89 -15.63
N ALA A 86 12.43 28.19 -14.56
CA ALA A 86 11.52 27.83 -13.50
C ALA A 86 11.98 28.42 -12.17
N SER A 87 11.02 28.72 -11.30
CA SER A 87 11.24 29.06 -9.89
C SER A 87 11.36 27.76 -9.08
N SER A 88 12.45 27.62 -8.33
CA SER A 88 12.63 26.49 -7.40
C SER A 88 11.76 26.70 -6.16
N PRO A 89 10.97 25.72 -5.69
CA PRO A 89 10.13 25.87 -4.50
C PRO A 89 10.93 25.94 -3.20
N SER A 90 12.16 25.43 -3.16
CA SER A 90 12.95 25.30 -1.94
C SER A 90 14.00 26.42 -1.79
N GLY A 91 13.58 27.59 -1.32
CA GLY A 91 14.42 28.61 -0.63
C GLY A 91 15.65 29.21 -1.34
N GLY A 92 16.04 28.70 -2.50
CA GLY A 92 17.16 29.20 -3.28
C GLY A 92 16.70 30.32 -4.20
N SER A 93 17.24 31.53 -4.03
CA SER A 93 17.01 32.71 -4.88
C SER A 93 17.55 32.57 -6.32
N GLY A 94 17.91 31.36 -6.77
CA GLY A 94 18.42 31.05 -8.09
C GLY A 94 17.31 30.62 -9.06
N LYS A 95 17.20 31.31 -10.19
CA LYS A 95 16.38 30.85 -11.32
C LYS A 95 17.02 29.58 -11.90
N ILE A 96 16.31 28.45 -11.89
CA ILE A 96 16.78 27.23 -12.55
C ILE A 96 16.53 27.39 -14.05
N THR A 97 17.57 27.19 -14.85
CA THR A 97 17.47 27.15 -16.30
C THR A 97 17.71 25.74 -16.80
N PHE A 98 16.82 25.24 -17.66
CA PHE A 98 16.97 23.95 -18.33
C PHE A 98 16.57 24.07 -19.80
N THR A 99 16.99 23.11 -20.62
CA THR A 99 16.53 22.99 -22.00
C THR A 99 15.18 22.28 -22.00
N ALA A 100 14.18 22.82 -22.72
CA ALA A 100 12.91 22.14 -22.84
C ALA A 100 13.11 20.74 -23.45
N PRO A 101 12.56 19.66 -22.86
CA PRO A 101 12.57 18.36 -23.50
C PRO A 101 11.63 18.36 -24.72
N ALA A 102 11.79 17.39 -25.61
CA ALA A 102 10.79 17.14 -26.63
C ALA A 102 9.46 16.75 -25.96
N ALA A 103 8.34 17.19 -26.52
CA ALA A 103 7.04 16.79 -25.99
C ALA A 103 6.88 15.26 -26.10
N ALA A 104 6.25 14.63 -25.10
CA ALA A 104 5.97 13.19 -25.13
C ALA A 104 5.26 12.78 -26.42
N GLY A 105 5.70 11.69 -27.04
CA GLY A 105 5.19 11.18 -28.31
C GLY A 105 5.72 11.89 -29.56
N SER A 106 6.63 12.86 -29.41
CA SER A 106 7.32 13.49 -30.55
C SER A 106 8.22 12.49 -31.26
N ALA A 107 8.36 12.63 -32.58
CA ALA A 107 9.25 11.79 -33.37
C ALA A 107 10.71 11.87 -32.90
N GLY A 108 11.38 10.72 -32.84
CA GLY A 108 12.76 10.61 -32.40
C GLY A 108 13.09 9.19 -31.94
N VAL A 109 14.20 9.02 -31.23
CA VAL A 109 14.62 7.72 -30.69
C VAL A 109 14.85 7.87 -29.20
N THR A 110 14.24 7.02 -28.38
CA THR A 110 14.50 6.98 -26.94
C THR A 110 15.96 6.57 -26.67
N ARG A 111 16.43 6.79 -25.45
CA ARG A 111 17.75 6.28 -25.04
C ARG A 111 17.89 4.75 -25.10
N SER A 112 16.77 4.01 -25.07
CA SER A 112 16.72 2.55 -25.22
C SER A 112 16.64 2.08 -26.68
N GLY A 113 16.58 3.01 -27.65
CA GLY A 113 16.50 2.69 -29.08
C GLY A 113 15.09 2.53 -29.63
N VAL A 114 14.04 2.79 -28.83
CA VAL A 114 12.64 2.75 -29.29
C VAL A 114 12.36 3.95 -30.20
N GLN A 115 11.75 3.70 -31.35
CA GLN A 115 11.34 4.76 -32.29
C GLN A 115 10.08 5.44 -31.76
N CYS A 116 10.21 6.69 -31.35
CA CYS A 116 9.12 7.46 -30.79
C CYS A 116 8.13 7.94 -31.83
N GLY A 117 6.85 7.97 -31.42
CA GLY A 117 5.74 8.51 -32.16
C GLY A 117 4.46 8.48 -31.34
N PRO A 118 3.33 8.93 -31.92
CA PRO A 118 2.04 8.92 -31.22
C PRO A 118 1.66 7.52 -30.73
N GLY A 119 1.33 7.40 -29.44
CA GLY A 119 0.92 6.14 -28.81
C GLY A 119 2.06 5.16 -28.49
N VAL A 120 3.32 5.49 -28.78
CA VAL A 120 4.47 4.65 -28.43
C VAL A 120 4.90 4.91 -26.99
N LEU A 121 5.14 3.84 -26.24
CA LEU A 121 5.61 3.89 -24.85
C LEU A 121 7.14 3.90 -24.76
N GLN A 122 7.69 4.44 -23.67
CA GLN A 122 9.13 4.60 -23.45
C GLN A 122 9.91 3.28 -23.58
N VAL A 123 9.28 2.20 -23.17
CA VAL A 123 9.78 0.83 -23.29
C VAL A 123 8.69 -0.05 -23.88
N THR A 124 9.08 -1.06 -24.65
CA THR A 124 8.14 -1.94 -25.36
C THR A 124 7.64 -3.12 -24.51
N TRP A 125 8.27 -3.36 -23.36
CA TRP A 125 8.00 -4.51 -22.49
C TRP A 125 7.01 -4.21 -21.36
N SER A 126 6.57 -2.96 -21.19
CA SER A 126 5.59 -2.59 -20.15
C SER A 126 4.46 -1.77 -20.71
N VAL A 127 3.24 -2.17 -20.37
CA VAL A 127 2.03 -1.37 -20.63
C VAL A 127 1.90 -0.19 -19.67
N TYR A 128 2.64 -0.18 -18.57
CA TYR A 128 2.64 0.86 -17.54
C TYR A 128 3.70 1.94 -17.78
N ALA A 129 4.53 1.78 -18.81
CA ALA A 129 5.53 2.77 -19.16
C ALA A 129 4.86 4.09 -19.62
N PRO A 130 5.47 5.25 -19.34
CA PRO A 130 4.96 6.52 -19.84
C PRO A 130 5.06 6.57 -21.37
N VAL A 131 4.33 7.51 -21.97
CA VAL A 131 4.52 7.86 -23.40
C VAL A 131 5.99 8.20 -23.64
N CYS A 132 6.53 7.71 -24.75
CA CYS A 132 7.94 7.80 -25.01
C CYS A 132 8.41 9.25 -25.21
N GLU A 133 9.63 9.53 -24.78
CA GLU A 133 10.34 10.76 -25.06
C GLU A 133 11.66 10.45 -25.77
N PRO A 134 11.98 11.15 -26.88
CA PRO A 134 13.29 11.04 -27.51
C PRO A 134 14.42 11.34 -26.53
N ALA A 135 15.57 10.68 -26.72
CA ALA A 135 16.74 10.84 -25.87
C ALA A 135 17.09 12.32 -25.66
N TYR A 136 17.12 12.74 -24.41
CA TYR A 136 17.27 14.14 -24.06
C TYR A 136 18.68 14.66 -24.38
N LYS A 137 18.73 15.89 -24.90
CA LYS A 137 19.98 16.63 -25.15
C LYS A 137 19.82 18.06 -24.66
N GLY A 138 20.54 18.43 -23.60
CA GLY A 138 20.54 19.79 -23.08
C GLY A 138 20.92 19.88 -21.61
N ASN A 139 20.85 21.09 -21.08
CA ASN A 139 21.06 21.34 -19.66
C ASN A 139 19.82 20.89 -18.87
N ASN A 140 19.97 19.98 -17.90
CA ASN A 140 18.88 19.49 -17.07
C ASN A 140 18.62 20.34 -15.81
N GLY A 141 19.32 21.47 -15.66
CA GLY A 141 19.16 22.37 -14.51
C GLY A 141 20.00 22.02 -13.30
N GLY A 142 20.78 20.93 -13.32
CA GLY A 142 21.66 20.56 -12.21
C GLY A 142 20.90 20.13 -10.96
N ALA A 143 21.21 20.73 -9.82
CA ALA A 143 20.52 20.49 -8.54
C ALA A 143 19.17 21.22 -8.50
N THR A 144 18.12 20.55 -8.98
CA THR A 144 16.78 21.15 -9.13
C THR A 144 15.94 21.11 -7.86
N SER A 145 16.26 20.18 -6.96
CA SER A 145 15.68 20.05 -5.61
C SER A 145 16.66 19.33 -4.69
N PHE A 146 16.30 19.23 -3.41
CA PHE A 146 17.03 18.41 -2.45
C PHE A 146 17.18 16.97 -2.94
N GLY A 147 18.35 16.36 -2.70
CA GLY A 147 18.70 15.00 -3.15
C GLY A 147 18.81 14.76 -4.66
N VAL A 148 18.63 15.80 -5.48
CA VAL A 148 18.81 15.77 -6.93
C VAL A 148 20.08 16.55 -7.31
N THR A 149 20.89 15.97 -8.19
CA THR A 149 22.07 16.62 -8.79
C THR A 149 21.96 16.66 -10.31
N GLY A 150 22.98 17.18 -10.99
CA GLY A 150 23.06 17.08 -12.46
C GLY A 150 23.11 15.64 -12.98
N ASP A 151 23.56 14.69 -12.17
CA ASP A 151 23.83 13.32 -12.62
C ASP A 151 23.03 12.26 -11.86
N THR A 152 22.49 12.58 -10.68
CA THR A 152 21.89 11.59 -9.78
C THR A 152 20.60 12.05 -9.14
N ILE A 153 19.72 11.09 -8.89
CA ILE A 153 18.54 11.21 -8.02
C ILE A 153 18.78 10.20 -6.90
N THR A 154 18.98 10.68 -5.67
CA THR A 154 19.24 9.80 -4.53
C THR A 154 17.92 9.28 -3.97
N VAL A 155 17.79 7.96 -3.87
CA VAL A 155 16.64 7.26 -3.27
C VAL A 155 17.13 6.52 -2.04
N ALA A 156 16.45 6.69 -0.90
CA ALA A 156 16.75 5.96 0.34
C ALA A 156 15.99 4.63 0.40
N PHE A 157 16.59 3.68 1.13
CA PHE A 157 15.93 2.46 1.56
C PHE A 157 16.32 2.17 3.02
N ARG A 158 15.34 2.19 3.92
CA ARG A 158 15.53 1.81 5.31
C ARG A 158 15.57 0.29 5.41
N ARG A 159 16.53 -0.25 6.17
CA ARG A 159 16.56 -1.66 6.55
C ARG A 159 15.90 -1.84 7.90
N THR A 160 15.22 -2.96 8.06
CA THR A 160 14.55 -3.28 9.32
C THR A 160 15.53 -3.71 10.41
N ASN A 161 15.08 -3.60 11.66
CA ASN A 161 15.89 -3.93 12.82
C ASN A 161 15.07 -4.51 14.00
N SER A 162 13.75 -4.68 13.84
CA SER A 162 12.89 -4.99 14.98
C SER A 162 13.12 -6.42 15.49
N PRO A 163 13.29 -6.64 16.81
CA PRO A 163 13.40 -7.98 17.39
C PRO A 163 12.09 -8.78 17.29
N GLU A 164 10.96 -8.12 17.07
CA GLU A 164 9.63 -8.74 16.96
C GLU A 164 9.41 -9.41 15.59
N GLU A 165 10.22 -9.08 14.58
CA GLU A 165 10.10 -9.64 13.23
C GLU A 165 10.23 -11.15 13.21
N LYS A 166 11.08 -11.70 14.07
CA LYS A 166 11.22 -13.14 14.20
C LYS A 166 9.90 -13.81 14.58
N ALA A 167 9.09 -13.17 15.44
CA ALA A 167 7.79 -13.69 15.81
C ALA A 167 6.78 -13.50 14.67
N ALA A 168 6.81 -12.35 13.98
CA ALA A 168 5.98 -12.06 12.80
C ALA A 168 6.19 -13.10 11.70
N PHE A 169 7.44 -13.30 11.31
CA PHE A 169 7.82 -14.21 10.23
C PHE A 169 7.64 -15.68 10.64
N ALA A 170 7.83 -16.02 11.91
CA ALA A 170 7.47 -17.35 12.40
C ALA A 170 5.95 -17.62 12.30
N ALA A 171 5.12 -16.62 12.58
CA ALA A 171 3.67 -16.74 12.40
C ALA A 171 3.28 -16.85 10.91
N ALA A 172 4.01 -16.17 10.03
CA ALA A 172 3.82 -16.22 8.58
C ALA A 172 4.33 -17.52 7.91
N GLY A 173 5.01 -18.40 8.62
CA GLY A 173 5.44 -19.70 8.07
C GLY A 173 6.24 -19.56 6.76
N ASN A 174 5.81 -20.26 5.71
CA ASN A 174 6.47 -20.21 4.40
C ASN A 174 6.16 -18.93 3.61
N ALA A 175 5.18 -18.15 4.06
CA ALA A 175 4.84 -16.86 3.47
C ALA A 175 5.72 -15.71 3.99
N ALA A 176 6.57 -15.96 5.00
CA ALA A 176 7.55 -14.98 5.45
C ALA A 176 8.40 -14.46 4.27
N PRO A 177 8.62 -13.14 4.17
CA PRO A 177 9.49 -12.59 3.14
C PRO A 177 10.93 -13.08 3.31
N GLY A 178 11.73 -12.97 2.24
CA GLY A 178 13.18 -13.04 2.33
C GLY A 178 13.78 -11.84 3.08
N SER A 179 15.11 -11.72 3.06
CA SER A 179 15.79 -10.61 3.72
C SER A 179 15.75 -9.30 2.91
N ASP A 180 16.02 -8.18 3.58
CA ASP A 180 16.25 -6.88 2.93
C ASP A 180 17.33 -6.96 1.83
N ASP A 181 18.37 -7.79 2.02
CA ASP A 181 19.41 -7.99 1.01
C ASP A 181 18.88 -8.64 -0.27
N GLN A 182 18.00 -9.64 -0.13
CA GLN A 182 17.38 -10.30 -1.27
C GLN A 182 16.44 -9.33 -2.01
N TYR A 183 15.62 -8.57 -1.27
CA TYR A 183 14.76 -7.54 -1.84
C TYR A 183 15.56 -6.44 -2.56
N LEU A 184 16.60 -5.91 -1.92
CA LEU A 184 17.47 -4.89 -2.49
C LEU A 184 18.26 -5.39 -3.71
N ALA A 185 18.67 -6.66 -3.74
CA ALA A 185 19.32 -7.25 -4.90
C ALA A 185 18.38 -7.22 -6.12
N ASP A 186 17.12 -7.61 -5.93
CA ASP A 186 16.12 -7.62 -7.00
C ASP A 186 15.74 -6.19 -7.43
N LEU A 187 15.50 -5.30 -6.45
CA LEU A 187 15.21 -3.88 -6.72
C LEU A 187 16.33 -3.21 -7.53
N ARG A 188 17.60 -3.43 -7.14
CA ARG A 188 18.76 -2.86 -7.84
C ARG A 188 18.88 -3.38 -9.28
N ALA A 189 18.55 -4.64 -9.53
CA ALA A 189 18.53 -5.18 -10.89
C ALA A 189 17.54 -4.39 -11.78
N TYR A 190 16.31 -4.15 -11.31
CA TYR A 190 15.34 -3.33 -12.03
C TYR A 190 15.83 -1.89 -12.22
N VAL A 191 16.32 -1.25 -11.15
CA VAL A 191 16.84 0.12 -11.21
C VAL A 191 17.99 0.25 -12.21
N ASP A 192 18.89 -0.73 -12.30
CA ASP A 192 19.99 -0.72 -13.26
C ASP A 192 19.52 -0.78 -14.72
N LEU A 193 18.47 -1.57 -15.00
CA LEU A 193 17.84 -1.60 -16.31
C LEU A 193 17.09 -0.29 -16.59
N PHE A 194 16.35 0.23 -15.62
CA PHE A 194 15.49 1.40 -15.82
C PHE A 194 16.31 2.68 -15.99
N ASN A 195 17.44 2.78 -15.28
CA ASN A 195 18.45 3.82 -15.48
C ASN A 195 19.03 3.88 -16.90
N LYS A 196 18.93 2.78 -17.67
CA LYS A 196 19.37 2.72 -19.08
C LYS A 196 18.24 2.99 -20.07
N THR A 197 16.99 2.86 -19.65
CA THR A 197 15.84 2.78 -20.57
C THR A 197 14.85 3.94 -20.46
N TYR A 198 14.65 4.48 -19.26
CA TYR A 198 13.79 5.64 -19.02
C TYR A 198 14.56 6.96 -19.15
N GLU A 199 13.91 7.98 -19.70
CA GLU A 199 14.49 9.29 -19.87
C GLU A 199 14.47 10.05 -18.54
N LEU A 200 15.64 10.18 -17.91
CA LEU A 200 15.84 10.90 -16.65
C LEU A 200 16.65 12.18 -16.85
N TYR A 201 16.69 12.68 -18.09
CA TYR A 201 17.29 13.96 -18.48
C TYR A 201 18.77 14.05 -18.07
N GLY A 202 19.53 12.98 -18.35
CA GLY A 202 20.94 12.87 -18.00
C GLY A 202 21.23 12.40 -16.56
N ARG A 203 20.20 12.17 -15.73
CA ARG A 203 20.36 11.63 -14.38
C ARG A 203 20.26 10.10 -14.34
N LYS A 204 20.64 9.52 -13.20
CA LYS A 204 20.34 8.14 -12.81
C LYS A 204 19.86 8.08 -11.35
N VAL A 205 18.97 7.15 -11.05
CA VAL A 205 18.57 6.80 -9.69
C VAL A 205 19.70 6.04 -9.01
N VAL A 206 20.02 6.43 -7.77
CA VAL A 206 20.99 5.74 -6.91
C VAL A 206 20.31 5.39 -5.59
N ILE A 207 20.17 4.09 -5.32
CA ILE A 207 19.64 3.60 -4.05
C ILE A 207 20.74 3.62 -2.99
N LYS A 208 20.49 4.30 -1.88
CA LYS A 208 21.30 4.26 -0.66
C LYS A 208 20.49 3.62 0.45
N ASP A 209 20.90 2.43 0.86
CA ASP A 209 20.31 1.76 2.02
C ASP A 209 21.03 2.12 3.32
N TYR A 210 20.31 2.07 4.43
CA TYR A 210 20.85 2.29 5.77
C TYR A 210 20.11 1.43 6.79
N THR A 211 20.76 1.14 7.92
CA THR A 211 20.10 0.47 9.04
C THR A 211 19.30 1.50 9.83
N GLY A 212 17.99 1.30 9.94
CA GLY A 212 17.13 2.13 10.78
C GLY A 212 17.53 2.07 12.25
N GLN A 213 17.29 3.16 12.97
CA GLN A 213 17.35 3.22 14.43
C GLN A 213 15.98 2.97 15.06
N GLY A 214 14.91 3.35 14.37
CA GLY A 214 13.55 3.07 14.82
C GLY A 214 13.22 1.59 14.65
N ASP A 215 12.36 1.08 15.53
CA ASP A 215 11.81 -0.27 15.49
C ASP A 215 10.49 -0.24 14.72
N ASN A 216 10.50 -0.80 13.50
CA ASN A 216 9.38 -0.76 12.57
C ASN A 216 8.08 -1.35 13.14
N LEU A 217 8.15 -2.41 13.94
CA LEU A 217 6.94 -3.00 14.53
C LEU A 217 6.44 -2.22 15.74
N GLN A 218 7.33 -1.61 16.52
CA GLN A 218 6.91 -0.71 17.61
C GLN A 218 6.37 0.63 17.09
N GLU A 219 6.82 1.09 15.92
CA GLU A 219 6.28 2.28 15.25
C GLU A 219 4.80 2.09 14.90
N ASP A 220 4.43 0.99 14.25
CA ASP A 220 3.03 0.67 13.92
C ASP A 220 2.14 0.50 15.17
N GLN A 221 2.76 0.23 16.33
CA GLN A 221 2.09 0.18 17.64
C GLN A 221 2.05 1.54 18.36
N GLY A 222 2.59 2.60 17.77
CA GLY A 222 2.69 3.95 18.35
C GLY A 222 3.73 4.11 19.46
N GLN A 223 4.64 3.14 19.64
CA GLN A 223 5.57 3.08 20.78
C GLN A 223 6.95 3.67 20.48
N ASN A 224 7.40 3.68 19.22
CA ASN A 224 8.74 4.17 18.84
C ASN A 224 8.74 5.29 17.78
N LEU A 225 7.81 6.24 17.92
CA LEU A 225 7.67 7.37 17.00
C LEU A 225 8.92 8.26 16.88
N GLN A 226 9.73 8.37 17.94
CA GLN A 226 11.00 9.13 17.87
C GLN A 226 12.04 8.40 17.01
N GLY A 227 11.99 7.07 16.93
CA GLY A 227 12.83 6.28 16.04
C GLY A 227 12.53 6.57 14.57
N ALA A 228 11.24 6.55 14.20
CA ALA A 228 10.77 6.97 12.89
C ALA A 228 11.25 8.38 12.51
N GLN A 229 11.14 9.35 13.43
CA GLN A 229 11.62 10.72 13.22
C GLN A 229 13.15 10.79 13.02
N ALA A 230 13.92 10.04 13.82
CA ALA A 230 15.38 10.00 13.69
C ALA A 230 15.82 9.36 12.35
N ASP A 231 15.08 8.37 11.88
CA ASP A 231 15.32 7.70 10.61
C ASP A 231 14.97 8.63 9.43
N ALA A 232 13.86 9.38 9.50
CA ALA A 232 13.53 10.40 8.50
C ALA A 232 14.61 11.51 8.44
N ALA A 233 15.09 11.97 9.60
CA ALA A 233 16.20 12.91 9.67
C ALA A 233 17.50 12.31 9.09
N THR A 234 17.74 11.01 9.23
CA THR A 234 18.88 10.32 8.60
C THR A 234 18.77 10.36 7.08
N VAL A 235 17.57 10.12 6.53
CA VAL A 235 17.31 10.20 5.09
C VAL A 235 17.56 11.61 4.55
N HIS A 236 17.07 12.62 5.25
CA HIS A 236 17.28 14.02 4.88
C HIS A 236 18.75 14.43 5.09
N ASP A 237 19.27 14.45 6.31
CA ASP A 237 20.55 15.09 6.63
C ASP A 237 21.78 14.30 6.16
N SER A 238 21.74 12.97 6.30
CA SER A 238 22.91 12.10 6.06
C SER A 238 22.92 11.53 4.65
N LEU A 239 21.80 10.93 4.21
CA LEU A 239 21.72 10.34 2.88
C LEU A 239 21.50 11.38 1.79
N LYS A 240 20.86 12.50 2.13
CA LYS A 240 20.42 13.56 1.22
C LYS A 240 19.60 12.97 0.10
N ALA A 241 18.58 12.19 0.46
CA ALA A 241 17.70 11.57 -0.52
C ALA A 241 16.61 12.54 -0.99
N PHE A 242 16.26 12.43 -2.27
CA PHE A 242 15.07 13.10 -2.82
C PHE A 242 13.81 12.31 -2.46
N MET A 243 13.94 10.99 -2.39
CA MET A 243 12.85 10.06 -2.24
C MET A 243 13.21 8.89 -1.34
N ASP A 244 12.23 8.29 -0.67
CA ASP A 244 12.30 7.01 0.01
C ASP A 244 11.48 5.95 -0.73
N ALA A 245 12.01 4.73 -0.81
CA ALA A 245 11.37 3.58 -1.46
C ALA A 245 11.44 2.34 -0.55
N SER A 246 11.26 2.54 0.75
CA SER A 246 11.37 1.49 1.78
C SER A 246 10.16 0.57 1.84
N GLN A 247 9.05 0.89 1.16
CA GLN A 247 7.90 0.00 1.08
C GLN A 247 8.32 -1.35 0.47
N SER A 248 8.25 -2.40 1.29
CA SER A 248 8.74 -3.73 0.97
C SER A 248 7.95 -4.80 1.72
N PRO A 249 8.04 -6.07 1.30
CA PRO A 249 7.51 -7.21 2.04
C PRO A 249 8.13 -7.38 3.44
N THR A 250 9.32 -6.82 3.67
CA THR A 250 10.06 -6.94 4.93
C THR A 250 9.54 -6.01 6.03
N LEU A 251 8.56 -5.14 5.73
CA LEU A 251 8.00 -4.16 6.67
C LEU A 251 9.00 -3.04 7.02
N ALA A 252 9.85 -2.65 6.08
CA ALA A 252 10.82 -1.57 6.23
C ALA A 252 10.21 -0.16 6.25
N SER A 253 8.97 -0.02 5.76
CA SER A 253 8.19 1.22 5.86
C SER A 253 7.03 1.05 6.83
N THR A 254 6.70 2.11 7.55
CA THR A 254 5.61 2.19 8.53
C THR A 254 4.90 3.52 8.35
N GLN A 255 3.61 3.61 8.69
CA GLN A 255 2.88 4.87 8.56
C GLN A 255 3.58 6.02 9.31
N PRO A 256 4.04 5.87 10.57
CA PRO A 256 4.73 6.96 11.26
C PRO A 256 6.07 7.37 10.65
N TYR A 257 6.80 6.43 10.04
CA TYR A 257 8.04 6.74 9.33
C TYR A 257 7.77 7.56 8.06
N GLU A 258 6.74 7.22 7.30
CA GLU A 258 6.32 7.96 6.11
C GLU A 258 5.85 9.38 6.47
N GLU A 259 5.04 9.53 7.52
CA GLU A 259 4.64 10.86 8.03
C GLU A 259 5.86 11.72 8.41
N ALA A 260 6.86 11.11 9.07
CA ALA A 260 8.10 11.78 9.42
C ALA A 260 8.92 12.18 8.17
N LEU A 261 9.00 11.33 7.15
CA LEU A 261 9.64 11.64 5.86
C LEU A 261 8.96 12.82 5.15
N ALA A 262 7.63 12.85 5.14
CA ALA A 262 6.87 13.95 4.55
C ALA A 262 7.12 15.28 5.30
N HIS A 263 7.23 15.25 6.63
CA HIS A 263 7.63 16.42 7.42
C HIS A 263 9.06 16.90 7.12
N GLU A 264 9.96 15.98 6.74
CA GLU A 264 11.30 16.28 6.25
C GLU A 264 11.34 16.60 4.74
N HIS A 265 10.17 16.71 4.09
CA HIS A 265 10.02 16.99 2.66
C HIS A 265 10.71 15.99 1.72
N VAL A 266 10.77 14.71 2.13
CA VAL A 266 11.22 13.60 1.29
C VAL A 266 10.00 12.98 0.61
N VAL A 267 10.08 12.75 -0.72
CA VAL A 267 9.00 12.06 -1.44
C VAL A 267 9.02 10.58 -1.08
N THR A 268 7.90 9.99 -0.69
CA THR A 268 7.84 8.58 -0.29
C THR A 268 6.94 7.79 -1.23
N ILE A 269 7.36 6.56 -1.53
CA ILE A 269 6.57 5.57 -2.27
C ILE A 269 6.21 4.46 -1.29
N GLY A 270 5.00 4.52 -0.74
CA GLY A 270 4.55 3.67 0.35
C GLY A 270 3.04 3.74 0.58
N GLY A 271 2.61 3.84 1.83
CA GLY A 271 1.23 4.05 2.22
C GLY A 271 0.33 2.84 1.96
N LEU A 272 0.50 1.78 2.75
CA LEU A 272 -0.31 0.56 2.62
C LEU A 272 -1.72 0.76 3.18
N GLY A 273 -2.72 0.87 2.30
CA GLY A 273 -4.13 0.91 2.72
C GLY A 273 -4.54 2.19 3.47
N LEU A 274 -3.72 3.25 3.40
CA LEU A 274 -4.03 4.55 3.99
C LEU A 274 -5.12 5.29 3.17
N PRO A 275 -5.94 6.15 3.80
CA PRO A 275 -7.02 6.85 3.12
C PRO A 275 -6.49 7.94 2.17
N LYS A 276 -7.23 8.28 1.11
CA LYS A 276 -6.89 9.39 0.20
C LYS A 276 -6.68 10.73 0.92
N SER A 277 -7.39 10.94 2.03
CA SER A 277 -7.23 12.16 2.85
C SER A 277 -5.81 12.28 3.42
N TRP A 278 -5.18 11.16 3.80
CA TRP A 278 -3.82 11.15 4.32
C TRP A 278 -2.81 11.52 3.22
N PHE A 279 -2.92 10.91 2.04
CA PHE A 279 -2.08 11.31 0.89
C PHE A 279 -2.24 12.78 0.51
N LYS A 280 -3.46 13.32 0.62
CA LYS A 280 -3.75 14.73 0.36
C LYS A 280 -3.15 15.65 1.40
N GLU A 281 -3.16 15.25 2.66
CA GLU A 281 -2.55 15.99 3.78
C GLU A 281 -1.05 16.12 3.60
N PHE A 282 -0.38 15.05 3.19
CA PHE A 282 1.07 15.03 2.96
C PHE A 282 1.49 15.38 1.53
N ALA A 283 0.58 15.88 0.69
CA ALA A 283 0.93 16.31 -0.66
C ALA A 283 1.94 17.47 -0.62
N PRO A 284 2.98 17.49 -1.47
CA PRO A 284 3.24 16.62 -2.63
C PRO A 284 4.14 15.38 -2.37
N TYR A 285 4.22 14.86 -1.14
CA TYR A 285 5.27 13.91 -0.74
C TYR A 285 4.87 12.45 -0.76
N GLU A 286 3.60 12.08 -0.55
CA GLU A 286 3.20 10.69 -0.38
C GLU A 286 2.48 10.08 -1.59
N TYR A 287 2.88 8.86 -1.98
CA TYR A 287 2.31 8.12 -3.12
C TYR A 287 2.37 6.61 -2.90
N SER A 288 1.55 5.85 -3.64
CA SER A 288 1.56 4.39 -3.58
C SER A 288 1.47 3.77 -4.98
N PRO A 289 2.22 2.70 -5.30
CA PRO A 289 2.03 1.95 -6.54
C PRO A 289 0.84 0.97 -6.45
N ILE A 290 0.29 0.77 -5.25
CA ILE A 290 -0.86 -0.09 -4.97
C ILE A 290 -2.10 0.76 -4.66
N ILE A 291 -3.26 0.11 -4.57
CA ILE A 291 -4.53 0.77 -4.28
C ILE A 291 -4.55 1.41 -2.88
N ASP A 292 -5.07 2.63 -2.77
CA ASP A 292 -5.30 3.30 -1.48
C ASP A 292 -6.53 2.72 -0.73
N GLY A 293 -6.59 2.92 0.58
CA GLY A 293 -7.66 2.40 1.43
C GLY A 293 -9.06 2.92 1.07
N THR A 294 -9.17 4.19 0.66
CA THR A 294 -10.45 4.79 0.25
C THR A 294 -11.00 4.16 -1.02
N SER A 295 -10.14 3.89 -2.01
CA SER A 295 -10.48 3.20 -3.25
C SER A 295 -10.79 1.73 -2.96
N ALA A 296 -9.98 1.04 -2.15
CA ALA A 296 -10.23 -0.35 -1.75
C ALA A 296 -11.59 -0.51 -1.07
N ALA A 297 -11.92 0.36 -0.10
CA ALA A 297 -13.23 0.38 0.54
C ALA A 297 -14.35 0.66 -0.48
N SER A 298 -14.18 1.58 -1.43
CA SER A 298 -15.17 1.88 -2.47
C SER A 298 -15.46 0.68 -3.39
N GLY A 299 -14.41 -0.05 -3.79
CA GLY A 299 -14.53 -1.28 -4.56
C GLY A 299 -15.21 -2.39 -3.76
N ALA A 300 -14.84 -2.56 -2.48
CA ALA A 300 -15.45 -3.54 -1.59
C ALA A 300 -16.93 -3.23 -1.30
N ILE A 301 -17.28 -1.96 -1.05
CA ILE A 301 -18.67 -1.49 -0.93
C ILE A 301 -19.43 -1.83 -2.23
N SER A 302 -18.87 -1.50 -3.40
CA SER A 302 -19.51 -1.76 -4.68
C SER A 302 -19.74 -3.27 -4.89
N ALA A 303 -18.74 -4.10 -4.64
CA ALA A 303 -18.85 -5.55 -4.72
C ALA A 303 -19.91 -6.08 -3.76
N MET A 304 -19.87 -5.71 -2.48
CA MET A 304 -20.79 -6.24 -1.48
C MET A 304 -22.22 -5.73 -1.65
N CYS A 305 -22.41 -4.44 -1.93
CA CYS A 305 -23.75 -3.88 -2.15
C CYS A 305 -24.42 -4.46 -3.40
N GLN A 306 -23.68 -4.59 -4.51
CA GLN A 306 -24.25 -5.11 -5.76
C GLN A 306 -24.40 -6.63 -5.73
N ARG A 307 -23.44 -7.35 -5.14
CA ARG A 307 -23.29 -8.80 -5.32
C ARG A 307 -23.39 -9.62 -4.04
N ALA A 308 -23.65 -9.01 -2.88
CA ALA A 308 -23.84 -9.75 -1.62
C ALA A 308 -25.05 -9.28 -0.78
N ALA A 309 -25.37 -7.99 -0.77
CA ALA A 309 -26.40 -7.41 0.07
C ALA A 309 -27.80 -7.96 -0.23
N GLY A 310 -28.55 -8.28 0.83
CA GLY A 310 -29.89 -8.85 0.76
C GLY A 310 -29.96 -10.31 0.29
N MET A 311 -28.84 -10.94 -0.06
CA MET A 311 -28.75 -12.31 -0.53
C MET A 311 -28.29 -13.28 0.57
N PRO A 312 -28.53 -14.60 0.43
CA PRO A 312 -28.06 -15.59 1.38
C PRO A 312 -26.54 -15.76 1.38
N ALA A 313 -25.95 -16.16 2.52
CA ALA A 313 -24.51 -16.43 2.67
C ALA A 313 -24.10 -17.78 2.06
N ILE A 314 -24.35 -17.97 0.76
CA ILE A 314 -24.24 -19.28 0.07
C ILE A 314 -22.82 -19.88 0.03
N PHE A 315 -21.78 -19.07 0.31
CA PHE A 315 -20.41 -19.53 0.39
C PHE A 315 -19.99 -19.90 1.81
N ALA A 316 -20.82 -19.62 2.82
CA ALA A 316 -20.50 -19.94 4.21
C ALA A 316 -20.30 -21.45 4.35
N ARG A 317 -19.38 -21.86 5.22
CA ARG A 317 -19.24 -23.28 5.55
C ARG A 317 -20.47 -23.82 6.28
N ASP A 318 -21.02 -23.02 7.16
CA ASP A 318 -22.18 -23.40 7.96
C ASP A 318 -23.45 -23.47 7.09
N ALA A 319 -24.06 -24.66 7.00
CA ALA A 319 -25.29 -24.89 6.24
C ALA A 319 -26.47 -24.05 6.75
N LEU A 320 -26.47 -23.66 8.03
CA LEU A 320 -27.46 -22.73 8.57
C LEU A 320 -27.30 -21.35 7.93
N TYR A 321 -26.06 -20.85 7.83
CA TYR A 321 -25.77 -19.53 7.25
C TYR A 321 -26.05 -19.49 5.74
N GLN A 322 -25.82 -20.59 5.02
CA GLN A 322 -26.14 -20.68 3.58
C GLN A 322 -27.61 -20.38 3.26
N ASN A 323 -28.52 -20.60 4.21
CA ASN A 323 -29.95 -20.35 4.07
C ASN A 323 -30.41 -19.03 4.73
N GLN A 324 -29.49 -18.28 5.33
CA GLN A 324 -29.77 -17.00 5.98
C GLN A 324 -29.27 -15.84 5.13
N LYS A 325 -30.01 -14.73 5.13
CA LYS A 325 -29.54 -13.47 4.56
C LYS A 325 -28.23 -13.06 5.24
N ARG A 326 -27.28 -12.54 4.46
CA ARG A 326 -25.99 -12.11 4.98
C ARG A 326 -26.13 -11.07 6.09
N VAL A 327 -25.42 -11.32 7.17
CA VAL A 327 -25.15 -10.37 8.26
C VAL A 327 -23.66 -10.08 8.23
N PHE A 328 -23.32 -8.81 7.99
CA PHE A 328 -21.93 -8.40 7.80
C PHE A 328 -21.28 -7.97 9.12
N GLY A 329 -20.07 -8.46 9.36
CA GLY A 329 -19.16 -7.97 10.40
C GLY A 329 -17.92 -7.34 9.75
N LEU A 330 -17.32 -6.34 10.39
CA LEU A 330 -16.11 -5.67 9.91
C LEU A 330 -14.99 -5.78 10.93
N ILE A 331 -13.81 -6.19 10.49
CA ILE A 331 -12.57 -6.22 11.28
C ILE A 331 -11.55 -5.31 10.58
N ALA A 332 -10.89 -4.44 11.34
CA ALA A 332 -9.86 -3.53 10.84
C ALA A 332 -8.85 -3.17 11.94
N PRO A 333 -7.62 -2.72 11.61
CA PRO A 333 -6.68 -2.21 12.59
C PRO A 333 -7.20 -1.01 13.40
N ASN A 334 -6.67 -0.86 14.61
CA ASN A 334 -7.02 0.18 15.56
C ASN A 334 -6.07 1.39 15.46
N THR A 335 -6.03 2.05 14.31
CA THR A 335 -5.36 3.35 14.13
C THR A 335 -6.36 4.39 13.61
N PRO A 336 -6.10 5.70 13.81
CA PRO A 336 -6.97 6.75 13.28
C PRO A 336 -7.21 6.64 11.75
N GLU A 337 -6.16 6.35 10.99
CA GLU A 337 -6.18 6.32 9.52
C GLU A 337 -6.98 5.12 9.00
N TYR A 338 -6.75 3.92 9.56
CA TYR A 338 -7.52 2.74 9.20
C TYR A 338 -8.96 2.82 9.69
N LYS A 339 -9.22 3.55 10.79
CA LYS A 339 -10.58 3.83 11.25
C LYS A 339 -11.36 4.70 10.26
N ILE A 340 -10.73 5.68 9.60
CA ILE A 340 -11.38 6.46 8.53
C ILE A 340 -11.86 5.53 7.41
N VAL A 341 -11.01 4.59 6.98
CA VAL A 341 -11.35 3.61 5.94
C VAL A 341 -12.45 2.65 6.40
N ALA A 342 -12.35 2.13 7.62
CA ALA A 342 -13.35 1.23 8.19
C ALA A 342 -14.73 1.92 8.34
N ASP A 343 -14.75 3.17 8.77
CA ASP A 343 -15.98 3.96 8.89
C ASP A 343 -16.58 4.27 7.51
N GLN A 344 -15.75 4.56 6.49
CA GLN A 344 -16.20 4.68 5.11
C GLN A 344 -16.88 3.38 4.65
N PHE A 345 -16.26 2.23 4.90
CA PHE A 345 -16.84 0.92 4.53
C PHE A 345 -18.18 0.70 5.25
N ALA A 346 -18.23 0.88 6.56
CA ALA A 346 -19.45 0.70 7.34
C ALA A 346 -20.59 1.63 6.90
N ASN A 347 -20.27 2.89 6.60
CA ASN A 347 -21.24 3.88 6.10
C ASN A 347 -21.75 3.52 4.70
N GLY A 348 -20.87 3.07 3.79
CA GLY A 348 -21.25 2.63 2.45
C GLY A 348 -22.17 1.41 2.47
N MET A 349 -21.86 0.42 3.31
CA MET A 349 -22.70 -0.77 3.52
C MET A 349 -24.07 -0.41 4.10
N LYS A 350 -24.12 0.52 5.06
CA LYS A 350 -25.39 1.06 5.59
C LYS A 350 -26.21 1.76 4.51
N ALA A 351 -25.59 2.52 3.61
CA ALA A 351 -26.27 3.25 2.55
C ALA A 351 -26.98 2.33 1.54
N CYS A 352 -26.45 1.11 1.31
CA CYS A 352 -27.10 0.11 0.46
C CYS A 352 -28.00 -0.88 1.22
N GLY A 353 -28.36 -0.57 2.48
CA GLY A 353 -29.30 -1.36 3.28
C GLY A 353 -28.71 -2.62 3.94
N ALA A 354 -27.38 -2.73 4.01
CA ALA A 354 -26.67 -3.84 4.62
C ALA A 354 -25.74 -3.36 5.75
N PRO A 355 -26.26 -2.75 6.82
CA PRO A 355 -25.43 -2.21 7.90
C PRO A 355 -24.54 -3.28 8.54
N ILE A 356 -23.34 -2.87 8.96
CA ILE A 356 -22.42 -3.72 9.71
C ILE A 356 -23.02 -4.01 11.09
N ALA A 357 -23.30 -5.27 11.38
CA ALA A 357 -23.87 -5.70 12.65
C ALA A 357 -22.85 -5.61 13.80
N LYS A 358 -21.57 -5.85 13.48
CA LYS A 358 -20.48 -5.79 14.44
C LYS A 358 -19.19 -5.31 13.78
N GLN A 359 -18.65 -4.21 14.26
CA GLN A 359 -17.33 -3.71 13.91
C GLN A 359 -16.40 -3.91 15.11
N VAL A 360 -15.24 -4.49 14.90
CA VAL A 360 -14.23 -4.69 15.95
C VAL A 360 -12.87 -4.27 15.40
N ALA A 361 -12.14 -3.49 16.19
CA ALA A 361 -10.78 -3.11 15.88
C ALA A 361 -9.78 -3.97 16.67
N TYR A 362 -8.55 -4.09 16.17
CA TYR A 362 -7.46 -4.82 16.83
C TYR A 362 -6.15 -4.05 16.70
N ASP A 363 -5.23 -4.25 17.65
CA ASP A 363 -3.94 -3.57 17.61
C ASP A 363 -2.97 -4.40 16.76
N ILE A 364 -2.15 -3.77 15.89
CA ILE A 364 -1.13 -4.48 15.09
C ILE A 364 0.01 -4.91 16.00
N ASN A 365 -0.23 -5.96 16.79
CA ASN A 365 0.69 -6.48 17.78
C ASN A 365 0.56 -8.01 17.86
N ILE A 366 1.58 -8.69 17.34
CA ILE A 366 1.61 -10.15 17.21
C ILE A 366 1.45 -10.87 18.55
N SER A 367 1.97 -10.29 19.64
CA SER A 367 1.85 -10.89 20.98
C SER A 367 0.41 -10.94 21.47
N ARG A 368 -0.48 -10.11 20.93
CA ARG A 368 -1.89 -10.01 21.30
C ARG A 368 -2.83 -10.70 20.32
N PHE A 369 -2.38 -10.99 19.10
CA PHE A 369 -3.23 -11.56 18.04
C PHE A 369 -3.97 -12.83 18.44
N THR A 370 -3.38 -13.70 19.28
CA THR A 370 -4.07 -14.92 19.74
C THR A 370 -5.31 -14.59 20.58
N ASP A 371 -5.15 -13.72 21.58
CA ASP A 371 -6.24 -13.35 22.50
C ASP A 371 -7.27 -12.45 21.82
N GLU A 372 -6.81 -11.51 20.99
CA GLU A 372 -7.69 -10.64 20.22
C GLU A 372 -8.49 -11.43 19.19
N ALA A 373 -7.88 -12.36 18.45
CA ALA A 373 -8.62 -13.20 17.52
C ALA A 373 -9.65 -14.08 18.22
N ALA A 374 -9.36 -14.61 19.41
CA ALA A 374 -10.35 -15.35 20.21
C ALA A 374 -11.56 -14.47 20.55
N SER A 375 -11.32 -13.26 21.05
CA SER A 375 -12.35 -12.29 21.42
C SER A 375 -13.15 -11.79 20.21
N ILE A 376 -12.49 -11.39 19.13
CA ILE A 376 -13.10 -10.86 17.91
C ILE A 376 -14.04 -11.89 17.30
N ILE A 377 -13.59 -13.13 17.14
CA ILE A 377 -14.41 -14.21 16.57
C ILE A 377 -15.61 -14.53 17.46
N ALA A 378 -15.44 -14.56 18.78
CA ALA A 378 -16.56 -14.76 19.70
C ALA A 378 -17.61 -13.65 19.55
N GLN A 379 -17.17 -12.39 19.43
CA GLN A 379 -18.03 -11.24 19.19
C GLN A 379 -18.76 -11.31 17.83
N MET A 380 -18.07 -11.73 16.76
CA MET A 380 -18.69 -11.91 15.44
C MET A 380 -19.75 -13.02 15.49
N LYS A 381 -19.42 -14.18 16.06
CA LYS A 381 -20.34 -15.32 16.19
C LYS A 381 -21.59 -14.96 17.00
N THR A 382 -21.41 -14.31 18.16
CA THR A 382 -22.52 -13.91 19.04
C THR A 382 -23.39 -12.82 18.44
N SER A 383 -22.84 -11.99 17.55
CA SER A 383 -23.59 -10.97 16.80
C SER A 383 -24.33 -11.54 15.59
N GLY A 384 -24.27 -12.86 15.36
CA GLY A 384 -24.94 -13.53 14.24
C GLY A 384 -24.35 -13.18 12.87
N VAL A 385 -23.09 -12.73 12.83
CA VAL A 385 -22.40 -12.44 11.57
C VAL A 385 -22.28 -13.73 10.76
N THR A 386 -22.61 -13.64 9.47
CA THR A 386 -22.48 -14.76 8.51
C THR A 386 -21.35 -14.50 7.51
N THR A 387 -20.96 -13.23 7.35
CA THR A 387 -19.96 -12.79 6.37
C THR A 387 -19.03 -11.78 7.04
N VAL A 388 -17.77 -12.16 7.22
CA VAL A 388 -16.75 -11.31 7.83
C VAL A 388 -16.02 -10.55 6.73
N LEU A 389 -16.09 -9.23 6.80
CA LEU A 389 -15.30 -8.29 5.99
C LEU A 389 -14.00 -8.02 6.77
N CYS A 390 -12.87 -8.53 6.29
CA CYS A 390 -11.56 -8.36 6.91
C CYS A 390 -10.77 -7.32 6.11
N ALA A 391 -10.81 -6.06 6.56
CA ALA A 391 -9.86 -5.03 6.13
C ALA A 391 -8.62 -5.13 7.02
N CYS A 392 -7.99 -6.30 7.00
CA CYS A 392 -7.00 -6.74 7.97
C CYS A 392 -5.59 -6.76 7.36
N ASP A 393 -4.57 -6.80 8.20
CA ASP A 393 -3.19 -7.13 7.82
C ASP A 393 -3.03 -8.64 7.53
N PRO A 394 -1.96 -9.08 6.84
CA PRO A 394 -1.82 -10.47 6.41
C PRO A 394 -1.62 -11.48 7.53
N ILE A 395 -1.18 -11.05 8.72
CA ILE A 395 -0.80 -11.97 9.80
C ILE A 395 -1.99 -12.23 10.72
N VAL A 396 -2.76 -11.21 11.09
CA VAL A 396 -3.93 -11.40 11.98
C VAL A 396 -4.95 -12.39 11.42
N THR A 397 -5.06 -12.49 10.09
CA THR A 397 -6.01 -13.41 9.44
C THR A 397 -5.73 -14.88 9.77
N ILE A 398 -4.45 -15.24 9.97
CA ILE A 398 -4.03 -16.58 10.36
C ILE A 398 -4.63 -16.93 11.72
N PHE A 399 -4.58 -15.99 12.67
CA PHE A 399 -5.12 -16.16 14.01
C PHE A 399 -6.66 -16.13 14.01
N LEU A 400 -7.27 -15.22 13.24
CA LEU A 400 -8.73 -15.12 13.09
C LEU A 400 -9.33 -16.40 12.52
N SER A 401 -8.74 -16.95 11.46
CA SER A 401 -9.22 -18.19 10.83
C SER A 401 -9.04 -19.40 11.76
N ASN A 402 -7.92 -19.52 12.47
CA ASN A 402 -7.72 -20.58 13.47
C ASN A 402 -8.69 -20.48 14.66
N SER A 403 -8.97 -19.26 15.11
CA SER A 403 -9.95 -18.97 16.16
C SER A 403 -11.38 -19.32 15.70
N ALA A 404 -11.77 -18.92 14.49
CA ALA A 404 -13.06 -19.28 13.90
C ALA A 404 -13.24 -20.79 13.84
N GLN A 405 -12.19 -21.51 13.44
CA GLN A 405 -12.20 -22.97 13.42
C GLN A 405 -12.40 -23.57 14.82
N SER A 406 -11.61 -23.13 15.79
CA SER A 406 -11.67 -23.63 17.17
C SER A 406 -13.01 -23.33 17.85
N GLN A 407 -13.66 -22.24 17.45
CA GLN A 407 -14.98 -21.85 17.96
C GLN A 407 -16.13 -22.46 17.14
N SER A 408 -15.86 -23.35 16.18
CA SER A 408 -16.89 -23.91 15.28
C SER A 408 -17.76 -22.81 14.65
N TYR A 409 -17.11 -21.75 14.18
CA TYR A 409 -17.71 -20.63 13.48
C TYR A 409 -17.29 -20.72 12.02
N GLY A 410 -18.26 -20.85 11.11
CA GLY A 410 -18.00 -21.04 9.67
C GLY A 410 -18.65 -19.97 8.80
N PRO A 411 -18.28 -18.69 8.94
CA PRO A 411 -18.78 -17.62 8.09
C PRO A 411 -18.18 -17.69 6.68
N GLU A 412 -18.67 -16.82 5.80
CA GLU A 412 -17.93 -16.37 4.62
C GLU A 412 -16.86 -15.36 5.02
N TRP A 413 -15.79 -15.27 4.23
CA TRP A 413 -14.76 -14.26 4.39
C TRP A 413 -14.66 -13.41 3.12
N PHE A 414 -14.63 -12.09 3.27
CA PHE A 414 -14.16 -11.17 2.25
C PHE A 414 -12.92 -10.46 2.78
N THR A 415 -11.76 -10.68 2.17
CA THR A 415 -10.46 -10.22 2.68
C THR A 415 -9.71 -9.36 1.66
N THR A 416 -8.71 -8.64 2.13
CA THR A 416 -7.62 -8.12 1.29
C THR A 416 -6.79 -9.29 0.72
N ASP A 417 -6.29 -9.15 -0.51
CA ASP A 417 -5.37 -10.11 -1.13
C ASP A 417 -3.93 -9.81 -0.71
N PHE A 418 -3.29 -10.80 -0.07
CA PHE A 418 -1.88 -10.74 0.33
C PHE A 418 -1.04 -11.84 -0.32
N GLY A 419 -1.54 -12.45 -1.39
CA GLY A 419 -0.83 -13.49 -2.13
C GLY A 419 -1.17 -14.91 -1.71
N ASP A 420 -0.86 -15.82 -2.63
CA ASP A 420 -1.05 -17.26 -2.42
C ASP A 420 -0.27 -17.81 -1.21
N PRO A 421 0.99 -17.39 -0.93
CA PRO A 421 1.68 -17.85 0.27
C PRO A 421 0.92 -17.58 1.56
N ILE A 422 0.43 -16.35 1.77
CA ILE A 422 -0.34 -16.00 2.98
C ILE A 422 -1.66 -16.79 3.04
N GLY A 423 -2.33 -16.98 1.91
CA GLY A 423 -3.55 -17.79 1.85
C GLY A 423 -3.37 -19.23 2.37
N ARG A 424 -2.18 -19.83 2.19
CA ARG A 424 -1.86 -21.18 2.68
C ARG A 424 -1.66 -21.26 4.20
N GLU A 425 -1.25 -20.16 4.83
CA GLU A 425 -0.99 -20.12 6.28
C GLU A 425 -2.28 -19.95 7.10
N ASN A 426 -3.34 -19.47 6.47
CA ASN A 426 -4.66 -19.42 7.08
C ASN A 426 -5.24 -20.83 7.29
N ASN A 427 -6.24 -20.95 8.17
CA ASN A 427 -6.92 -22.22 8.37
C ASN A 427 -7.66 -22.66 7.10
N GLN A 428 -7.23 -23.75 6.45
CA GLN A 428 -7.74 -24.13 5.13
C GLN A 428 -9.22 -24.55 5.12
N GLU A 429 -9.78 -25.00 6.25
CA GLU A 429 -11.22 -25.25 6.36
C GLU A 429 -12.06 -23.96 6.41
N GLN A 430 -11.45 -22.84 6.77
CA GLN A 430 -12.06 -21.51 6.71
C GLN A 430 -11.79 -20.87 5.36
N TRP A 431 -10.53 -20.91 4.92
CA TRP A 431 -10.09 -20.22 3.72
C TRP A 431 -10.70 -20.80 2.45
N ALA A 432 -11.10 -22.07 2.41
CA ALA A 432 -11.88 -22.66 1.31
C ALA A 432 -13.25 -21.97 1.05
N HIS A 433 -13.63 -20.98 1.87
CA HIS A 433 -14.83 -20.16 1.76
C HIS A 433 -14.52 -18.66 1.70
N ALA A 434 -13.26 -18.30 1.44
CA ALA A 434 -12.80 -16.91 1.37
C ALA A 434 -12.87 -16.37 -0.07
N ILE A 435 -13.32 -15.12 -0.18
CA ILE A 435 -13.27 -14.29 -1.37
C ILE A 435 -12.35 -13.09 -1.08
N THR A 436 -11.73 -12.55 -2.12
CA THR A 436 -10.82 -11.41 -2.01
C THR A 436 -11.03 -10.37 -3.11
N GLY A 437 -10.59 -9.14 -2.85
CA GLY A 437 -10.37 -8.10 -3.85
C GLY A 437 -9.05 -8.32 -4.58
N GLY A 438 -9.02 -9.33 -5.45
CA GLY A 438 -7.84 -9.87 -6.14
C GLY A 438 -8.28 -11.06 -6.98
N GLY A 439 -7.37 -11.76 -7.65
CA GLY A 439 -7.74 -12.89 -8.51
C GLY A 439 -6.56 -13.81 -8.79
N THR A 440 -6.68 -14.63 -9.84
CA THR A 440 -5.58 -15.51 -10.24
C THR A 440 -4.36 -14.69 -10.63
N TYR A 441 -3.25 -14.95 -9.95
CA TYR A 441 -1.96 -14.36 -10.28
C TYR A 441 -1.52 -14.75 -11.70
N PRO A 442 -0.82 -13.87 -12.42
CA PRO A 442 -0.19 -14.26 -13.68
C PRO A 442 0.79 -15.41 -13.44
N VAL A 443 0.86 -16.35 -14.39
CA VAL A 443 1.88 -17.42 -14.35
C VAL A 443 3.26 -16.78 -14.24
N LYS A 444 4.09 -17.20 -13.29
CA LYS A 444 5.42 -16.60 -13.03
C LYS A 444 6.21 -16.29 -14.30
N GLN A 445 6.37 -17.27 -15.20
CA GLN A 445 7.16 -17.10 -16.43
C GLN A 445 6.52 -16.16 -17.46
N GLN A 446 5.22 -15.89 -17.32
CA GLN A 446 4.45 -15.01 -18.17
C GLN A 446 4.30 -13.61 -17.59
N SER A 447 4.55 -13.42 -16.29
CA SER A 447 4.41 -12.12 -15.65
C SER A 447 5.41 -11.10 -16.18
N GLU A 448 4.99 -9.83 -16.25
CA GLU A 448 5.81 -8.72 -16.70
C GLU A 448 7.04 -8.56 -15.79
N ALA A 449 6.83 -8.58 -14.47
CA ALA A 449 7.89 -8.49 -13.48
C ALA A 449 9.01 -9.53 -13.71
N TYR A 450 8.63 -10.81 -13.92
CA TYR A 450 9.62 -11.87 -14.11
C TYR A 450 10.38 -11.74 -15.42
N LYS A 451 9.67 -11.44 -16.52
CA LYS A 451 10.29 -11.24 -17.85
C LYS A 451 11.29 -10.08 -17.80
N VAL A 452 10.94 -9.00 -17.11
CA VAL A 452 11.82 -7.84 -16.97
C VAL A 452 12.99 -8.12 -16.03
N PHE A 453 12.80 -8.95 -14.99
CA PHE A 453 13.93 -9.41 -14.17
C PHE A 453 14.96 -10.16 -15.01
N LYS A 454 14.51 -11.09 -15.87
CA LYS A 454 15.38 -11.82 -16.79
C LYS A 454 16.12 -10.91 -17.77
N LEU A 455 15.46 -9.83 -18.21
CA LEU A 455 16.09 -8.79 -19.03
C LEU A 455 17.14 -8.00 -18.25
N ALA A 456 16.90 -7.70 -16.97
CA ALA A 456 17.75 -6.90 -16.12
C ALA A 456 18.97 -7.66 -15.57
N ALA A 457 18.75 -8.84 -14.99
CA ALA A 457 19.75 -9.65 -14.29
C ALA A 457 20.35 -10.77 -15.15
N GLY A 458 19.79 -11.03 -16.34
CA GLY A 458 20.22 -12.07 -17.27
C GLY A 458 19.28 -13.29 -17.30
N ALA A 459 19.25 -13.98 -18.45
CA ALA A 459 18.28 -15.04 -18.73
C ALA A 459 18.32 -16.24 -17.76
N THR A 460 19.48 -16.50 -17.15
CA THR A 460 19.67 -17.60 -16.18
C THR A 460 19.48 -17.18 -14.72
N ALA A 461 19.41 -15.88 -14.42
CA ALA A 461 19.22 -15.38 -13.06
C ALA A 461 17.78 -15.57 -12.60
N GLU A 462 17.56 -15.90 -11.33
CA GLU A 462 16.22 -15.93 -10.71
C GLU A 462 16.12 -14.82 -9.67
N PRO A 463 14.92 -14.24 -9.46
CA PRO A 463 14.70 -13.33 -8.34
C PRO A 463 15.06 -14.00 -7.02
N GLN A 464 15.74 -13.26 -6.14
CA GLN A 464 16.13 -13.76 -4.83
C GLN A 464 15.01 -13.68 -3.81
N GLU A 465 14.12 -12.70 -3.96
CA GLU A 465 12.96 -12.52 -3.11
C GLU A 465 11.68 -13.04 -3.76
N GLN A 466 10.86 -13.79 -3.02
CA GLN A 466 9.64 -14.39 -3.55
C GLN A 466 8.62 -13.34 -4.00
N TYR A 467 8.50 -12.22 -3.27
CA TYR A 467 7.64 -11.09 -3.60
C TYR A 467 8.32 -10.03 -4.48
N TYR A 468 9.30 -10.44 -5.32
CA TYR A 468 9.97 -9.56 -6.30
C TYR A 468 9.04 -8.70 -7.19
N PRO A 469 7.76 -9.05 -7.49
CA PRO A 469 6.90 -8.15 -8.25
C PRO A 469 6.67 -6.80 -7.56
N ILE A 470 6.74 -6.73 -6.22
CA ILE A 470 6.62 -5.47 -5.48
C ILE A 470 7.77 -4.53 -5.84
N ALA A 471 9.02 -5.03 -5.82
CA ALA A 471 10.19 -4.25 -6.24
C ALA A 471 10.07 -3.77 -7.70
N TYR A 472 9.54 -4.62 -8.59
CA TYR A 472 9.30 -4.27 -9.99
C TYR A 472 8.30 -3.12 -10.16
N TYR A 473 7.09 -3.24 -9.60
CA TYR A 473 6.05 -2.23 -9.78
C TYR A 473 6.38 -0.92 -9.08
N MET A 474 7.05 -0.97 -7.93
CA MET A 474 7.59 0.21 -7.27
C MET A 474 8.59 0.93 -8.17
N ALA A 475 9.58 0.22 -8.70
CA ALA A 475 10.57 0.82 -9.61
C ALA A 475 9.91 1.35 -10.90
N ASN A 476 8.94 0.64 -11.48
CA ASN A 476 8.28 1.05 -12.71
C ASN A 476 7.47 2.34 -12.51
N TYR A 477 6.73 2.42 -11.39
CA TYR A 477 6.00 3.61 -10.97
C TYR A 477 6.92 4.81 -10.77
N ILE A 478 8.00 4.64 -10.00
CA ILE A 478 9.00 5.69 -9.74
C ILE A 478 9.58 6.22 -11.05
N PHE A 479 10.10 5.34 -11.91
CA PHE A 479 10.77 5.77 -13.13
C PHE A 479 9.81 6.39 -14.14
N GLY A 480 8.56 5.91 -14.21
CA GLY A 480 7.50 6.53 -14.99
C GLY A 480 7.21 7.96 -14.53
N ALA A 481 7.04 8.16 -13.22
CA ALA A 481 6.79 9.47 -12.62
C ALA A 481 7.99 10.42 -12.77
N LEU A 482 9.23 9.94 -12.57
CA LEU A 482 10.45 10.72 -12.72
C LEU A 482 10.67 11.20 -14.16
N GLN A 483 10.40 10.34 -15.16
CA GLN A 483 10.42 10.77 -16.55
C GLN A 483 9.38 11.87 -16.77
N ARG A 484 8.14 11.68 -16.32
CA ARG A 484 7.07 12.66 -16.53
C ARG A 484 7.27 13.98 -15.77
N ALA A 485 8.07 13.98 -14.70
CA ALA A 485 8.45 15.18 -13.97
C ALA A 485 9.35 16.13 -14.79
N GLY A 486 10.04 15.62 -15.80
CA GLY A 486 10.88 16.44 -16.66
C GLY A 486 12.26 16.77 -16.07
N PRO A 487 13.06 17.60 -16.77
CA PRO A 487 14.38 18.00 -16.31
C PRO A 487 14.36 18.84 -15.03
N ASN A 488 13.27 19.58 -14.76
CA ASN A 488 13.09 20.35 -13.53
C ASN A 488 12.49 19.51 -12.40
N LEU A 489 13.21 18.47 -11.97
CA LEU A 489 12.72 17.55 -10.95
C LEU A 489 12.67 18.21 -9.57
N ASN A 490 11.48 18.21 -8.96
CA ASN A 490 11.19 18.60 -7.58
C ASN A 490 9.86 17.93 -7.15
N PRO A 491 9.44 18.00 -5.88
CA PRO A 491 8.21 17.32 -5.43
C PRO A 491 6.95 17.73 -6.20
N LEU A 492 6.81 18.99 -6.61
CA LEU A 492 5.65 19.47 -7.36
C LEU A 492 5.65 18.96 -8.81
N THR A 493 6.81 18.94 -9.48
CA THR A 493 6.88 18.38 -10.84
C THR A 493 6.77 16.86 -10.82
N PHE A 494 7.21 16.20 -9.75
CA PHE A 494 6.93 14.78 -9.52
C PHE A 494 5.42 14.53 -9.41
N GLN A 495 4.70 15.29 -8.57
CA GLN A 495 3.24 15.19 -8.47
C GLN A 495 2.55 15.43 -9.81
N GLN A 496 2.97 16.45 -10.56
CA GLN A 496 2.45 16.71 -11.90
C GLN A 496 2.72 15.53 -12.84
N GLY A 497 3.90 14.91 -12.75
CA GLY A 497 4.24 13.71 -13.49
C GLY A 497 3.31 12.54 -13.19
N VAL A 498 3.03 12.30 -11.90
CA VAL A 498 2.07 11.27 -11.44
C VAL A 498 0.66 11.56 -11.93
N PHE A 499 0.13 12.76 -11.67
CA PHE A 499 -1.26 13.10 -11.97
C PHE A 499 -1.53 13.22 -13.47
N SER A 500 -0.50 13.41 -14.29
CA SER A 500 -0.62 13.46 -15.74
C SER A 500 -0.33 12.12 -16.44
N MET A 501 -0.13 11.02 -15.70
CA MET A 501 0.01 9.69 -16.30
C MET A 501 -1.23 9.33 -17.12
N PRO A 502 -1.09 8.93 -18.40
CA PRO A 502 -2.23 8.48 -19.19
C PRO A 502 -2.78 7.18 -18.61
N ARG A 503 -4.04 6.90 -18.92
CA ARG A 503 -4.63 5.58 -18.66
C ARG A 503 -3.87 4.52 -19.45
N THR A 504 -3.37 3.50 -18.77
CA THR A 504 -2.64 2.38 -19.39
C THR A 504 -3.60 1.41 -20.06
N ALA A 505 -3.06 0.55 -20.92
CA ALA A 505 -3.73 -0.73 -21.19
C ALA A 505 -3.72 -1.58 -19.90
N ARG A 506 -4.60 -2.58 -19.85
CA ARG A 506 -4.65 -3.52 -18.73
C ARG A 506 -3.44 -4.45 -18.77
N GLY A 507 -2.67 -4.49 -17.69
CA GLY A 507 -1.63 -5.49 -17.49
C GLY A 507 -1.92 -6.39 -16.29
N ASP A 508 -0.87 -6.99 -15.74
CA ASP A 508 -0.92 -7.96 -14.64
C ASP A 508 -1.54 -7.45 -13.32
N VAL A 509 -1.51 -6.13 -13.06
CA VAL A 509 -2.05 -5.47 -11.86
C VAL A 509 -3.19 -4.50 -12.18
N GLY A 510 -3.87 -4.73 -13.31
CA GLY A 510 -5.02 -3.93 -13.74
C GLY A 510 -4.60 -2.72 -14.58
N ILE A 511 -5.39 -1.66 -14.51
CA ILE A 511 -5.13 -0.41 -15.22
C ILE A 511 -4.64 0.66 -14.26
N TRP A 512 -3.53 1.29 -14.63
CA TRP A 512 -3.04 2.50 -13.99
C TRP A 512 -3.60 3.73 -14.70
N SER A 513 -3.94 4.76 -13.95
CA SER A 513 -4.36 6.04 -14.48
C SER A 513 -3.90 7.17 -13.57
N GLY A 514 -3.36 8.23 -14.17
CA GLY A 514 -3.31 9.53 -13.52
C GLY A 514 -4.70 10.15 -13.40
N GLY A 515 -4.73 11.40 -12.97
CA GLY A 515 -5.93 12.17 -12.67
C GLY A 515 -5.70 13.08 -11.47
N ASN A 516 -6.71 13.87 -11.14
CA ASN A 516 -6.66 14.68 -9.93
C ASN A 516 -6.58 13.77 -8.69
N GLU A 517 -5.66 14.07 -7.78
CA GLU A 517 -5.46 13.30 -6.53
C GLU A 517 -5.16 11.80 -6.78
N ALA A 518 -4.52 11.47 -7.92
CA ALA A 518 -4.11 10.11 -8.27
C ALA A 518 -2.82 9.69 -7.55
N TYR A 519 -2.81 9.76 -6.21
CA TYR A 519 -1.67 9.34 -5.38
C TYR A 519 -1.40 7.83 -5.47
N ALA A 520 -2.44 7.06 -5.77
CA ALA A 520 -2.41 5.64 -6.10
C ALA A 520 -3.03 5.42 -7.50
N PRO A 521 -2.34 4.74 -8.44
CA PRO A 521 -2.76 4.73 -9.85
C PRO A 521 -3.78 3.64 -10.19
N VAL A 522 -3.96 2.63 -9.34
CA VAL A 522 -4.77 1.43 -9.65
C VAL A 522 -6.26 1.77 -9.73
N THR A 523 -6.89 1.48 -10.88
CA THR A 523 -8.32 1.81 -11.14
C THR A 523 -9.23 0.61 -11.31
N GLU A 524 -8.65 -0.60 -11.44
CA GLU A 524 -9.39 -1.84 -11.60
C GLU A 524 -8.94 -2.91 -10.62
N THR A 525 -9.83 -3.84 -10.31
CA THR A 525 -9.55 -5.02 -9.50
C THR A 525 -10.25 -6.25 -10.06
N GLN A 526 -9.90 -7.43 -9.58
CA GLN A 526 -10.67 -8.65 -9.77
C GLN A 526 -11.37 -9.03 -8.46
N ILE A 527 -12.29 -10.00 -8.55
CA ILE A 527 -12.82 -10.71 -7.38
C ILE A 527 -12.38 -12.15 -7.52
N GLY A 528 -11.85 -12.73 -6.45
CA GLY A 528 -11.23 -14.04 -6.46
C GLY A 528 -11.69 -14.87 -5.28
N TYR A 529 -11.57 -16.18 -5.38
CA TYR A 529 -11.89 -17.13 -4.32
C TYR A 529 -10.71 -18.07 -4.07
N TRP A 530 -10.54 -18.49 -2.83
CA TRP A 530 -9.44 -19.39 -2.49
C TRP A 530 -9.82 -20.84 -2.75
N ASP A 531 -8.93 -21.58 -3.42
CA ASP A 531 -9.03 -23.03 -3.55
C ASP A 531 -7.75 -23.68 -2.96
N PRO A 532 -7.86 -24.42 -1.83
CA PRO A 532 -6.71 -25.09 -1.22
C PRO A 532 -6.09 -26.18 -2.11
N ASN A 533 -6.81 -26.64 -3.14
CA ASN A 533 -6.36 -27.70 -4.05
C ASN A 533 -5.89 -27.17 -5.42
N ALA A 534 -6.13 -25.89 -5.71
CA ALA A 534 -5.61 -25.27 -6.92
C ALA A 534 -4.08 -25.31 -6.91
N THR A 535 -3.49 -25.43 -8.09
CA THR A 535 -2.05 -25.21 -8.25
C THR A 535 -1.84 -23.73 -8.51
N SER A 536 -1.20 -23.03 -7.58
CA SER A 536 -0.85 -21.62 -7.68
C SER A 536 -0.04 -21.36 -8.95
N THR A 537 -0.47 -20.36 -9.72
CA THR A 537 0.27 -19.85 -10.88
C THR A 537 1.47 -18.99 -10.48
N PHE A 538 1.49 -18.52 -9.24
CA PHE A 538 2.57 -17.71 -8.67
C PHE A 538 3.84 -18.54 -8.42
N ASP A 539 3.70 -19.71 -7.78
CA ASP A 539 4.84 -20.53 -7.33
C ASP A 539 4.73 -22.04 -7.62
N GLY A 540 3.62 -22.50 -8.19
CA GLY A 540 3.39 -23.91 -8.52
C GLY A 540 2.98 -24.79 -7.33
N GLN A 541 2.79 -24.24 -6.14
CA GLN A 541 2.38 -24.97 -4.94
C GLN A 541 0.86 -25.18 -4.89
N LYS A 542 0.38 -26.05 -3.99
CA LYS A 542 -1.04 -26.25 -3.73
C LYS A 542 -1.60 -25.14 -2.83
N GLY A 543 -2.79 -24.65 -3.17
CA GLY A 543 -3.44 -23.49 -2.56
C GLY A 543 -3.16 -22.23 -3.37
N GLY A 544 -4.21 -21.65 -3.95
CA GLY A 544 -4.10 -20.39 -4.68
C GLY A 544 -5.45 -19.69 -4.88
N TRP A 545 -5.38 -18.38 -5.11
CA TRP A 545 -6.52 -17.56 -5.49
C TRP A 545 -6.93 -17.81 -6.95
N LEU A 546 -8.21 -18.05 -7.16
CA LEU A 546 -8.83 -18.24 -8.47
C LEU A 546 -9.80 -17.10 -8.77
N SER A 547 -9.74 -16.51 -9.96
CA SER A 547 -10.67 -15.42 -10.30
C SER A 547 -12.12 -15.92 -10.42
N CYS A 548 -13.05 -15.22 -9.79
CA CYS A 548 -14.48 -15.36 -10.04
C CYS A 548 -14.88 -14.78 -11.40
N ASP A 549 -16.10 -15.03 -11.85
CA ASP A 549 -16.69 -14.46 -13.07
C ASP A 549 -15.77 -14.61 -14.30
N GLY A 550 -15.00 -15.70 -14.38
CA GLY A 550 -14.09 -16.00 -15.49
C GLY A 550 -12.91 -15.03 -15.63
N GLY A 551 -12.48 -14.36 -14.56
CA GLY A 551 -11.37 -13.40 -14.63
C GLY A 551 -11.78 -11.99 -15.05
N LYS A 552 -13.06 -11.65 -14.93
CA LYS A 552 -13.54 -10.30 -15.21
C LYS A 552 -12.85 -9.29 -14.29
N TRP A 553 -12.43 -8.16 -14.88
CA TRP A 553 -11.94 -6.98 -14.16
C TRP A 553 -13.07 -5.99 -13.94
N PHE A 554 -13.07 -5.35 -12.77
CA PHE A 554 -14.07 -4.41 -12.31
C PHE A 554 -13.41 -3.06 -12.06
N THR A 555 -14.08 -1.97 -12.44
CA THR A 555 -13.59 -0.61 -12.20
C THR A 555 -13.99 -0.20 -10.78
N ILE A 556 -13.00 0.06 -9.93
CA ILE A 556 -13.16 0.21 -8.47
C ILE A 556 -14.18 1.29 -8.09
N ASN A 557 -14.14 2.44 -8.77
CA ASN A 557 -14.99 3.60 -8.50
C ASN A 557 -16.26 3.64 -9.35
N ASP A 558 -16.59 2.55 -10.05
CA ASP A 558 -17.80 2.43 -10.85
C ASP A 558 -18.63 1.21 -10.37
N PRO A 559 -19.66 1.45 -9.54
CA PRO A 559 -20.55 0.39 -9.06
C PRO A 559 -21.23 -0.38 -10.19
N THR A 560 -21.44 0.23 -11.36
CA THR A 560 -22.08 -0.44 -12.50
C THR A 560 -21.18 -1.52 -13.11
N SER A 561 -19.86 -1.41 -12.93
CA SER A 561 -18.93 -2.45 -13.37
C SER A 561 -19.14 -3.79 -12.64
N PHE A 562 -19.63 -3.73 -11.39
CA PHE A 562 -19.94 -4.88 -10.54
C PHE A 562 -21.35 -5.45 -10.72
N ALA A 563 -22.21 -4.78 -11.51
CA ALA A 563 -23.61 -5.14 -11.74
C ALA A 563 -23.78 -6.46 -12.54
N PRO A 564 -24.98 -7.10 -12.52
CA PRO A 564 -26.26 -6.62 -11.98
C PRO A 564 -26.41 -6.79 -10.45
N ALA A 565 -27.09 -5.82 -9.83
CA ALA A 565 -27.48 -5.87 -8.42
C ALA A 565 -28.26 -7.16 -8.10
N HIS A 566 -28.09 -7.70 -6.90
CA HIS A 566 -28.77 -8.92 -6.44
C HIS A 566 -28.43 -10.19 -7.24
N SER A 567 -27.25 -10.23 -7.86
CA SER A 567 -26.67 -11.46 -8.40
C SER A 567 -25.44 -11.87 -7.59
N GLN A 568 -25.22 -13.17 -7.36
CA GLN A 568 -23.99 -13.63 -6.70
C GLN A 568 -22.81 -13.60 -7.67
N PHE A 569 -21.59 -13.42 -7.14
CA PHE A 569 -20.39 -13.72 -7.92
C PHE A 569 -20.37 -15.20 -8.27
N HIS A 570 -20.01 -15.54 -9.51
CA HIS A 570 -19.79 -16.93 -9.89
C HIS A 570 -18.38 -17.33 -9.42
N CYS A 571 -18.32 -17.87 -8.20
CA CYS A 571 -17.12 -18.31 -7.48
C CYS A 571 -17.33 -19.76 -7.03
N PHE A 572 -16.25 -20.50 -6.75
CA PHE A 572 -16.33 -21.90 -6.27
C PHE A 572 -17.13 -22.83 -7.19
N GLY A 573 -17.26 -22.50 -8.48
CA GLY A 573 -18.09 -23.22 -9.46
C GLY A 573 -19.61 -23.14 -9.19
N LYS A 574 -20.06 -22.14 -8.43
CA LYS A 574 -21.47 -21.90 -8.08
C LYS A 574 -22.00 -20.61 -8.68
#